data_AF-A0A096MA29-F1
#
_entry.id   AF-A0A096MA29-F1
#
_cell.length_a   1.000
_cell.length_b   1.000
_cell.length_c   1.000
_cell.angle_alpha   90.00
_cell.angle_beta   90.00
_cell.angle_gamma   90.00
#
_symmetry.space_group_name_H-M   'P 1'
#
loop_
_entity.id
_entity.type
_entity.pdbx_description
1 polymer ?
#
loop_
_entity_poly.entity_id
_entity_poly.type
_entity_poly.pdbx_seq_one_letter_code
_entity_poly.pdbx_strand_id
1 'polypeptide(L)'
;KVSLSFLSFRLTPISKISKWALHAFPSERVCELAQPRPYARGWQPELPLPIPVSRASLTAVASPRTCKLAQPKKRYSKPEPSHLSEPRPMTHLTSAHLSHLSMLAIPKGEHPLYQRQRSARWPVSAAARNYFPSQRVLELSCPRIRKDVYDGYNPFVVSHAALCADPSPRTLQLSVPLPRKCTPKASPYHM
;
A
#
# COMPACT_ATOMS: atom_id res chain seq x y z
N LYS A 1 15.03 -11.88 -10.68
CA LYS A 1 13.56 -11.69 -10.77
C LYS A 1 13.06 -11.31 -9.39
N VAL A 2 12.85 -10.02 -9.13
CA VAL A 2 12.42 -9.52 -7.82
C VAL A 2 10.89 -9.65 -7.76
N SER A 3 10.42 -10.61 -6.98
CA SER A 3 9.00 -10.77 -6.69
C SER A 3 8.62 -9.72 -5.64
N LEU A 4 7.89 -8.68 -6.05
CA LEU A 4 7.20 -7.77 -5.14
C LEU A 4 6.09 -8.57 -4.43
N SER A 5 6.42 -9.12 -3.27
CA SER A 5 5.43 -9.66 -2.34
C SER A 5 4.62 -8.50 -1.78
N PHE A 6 3.39 -8.37 -2.28
CA PHE A 6 2.35 -7.56 -1.67
C PHE A 6 2.29 -7.89 -0.17
N LEU A 7 2.65 -6.91 0.67
CA LEU A 7 2.56 -7.01 2.12
C LEU A 7 1.08 -7.08 2.49
N SER A 8 0.56 -8.30 2.62
CA SER A 8 -0.72 -8.54 3.27
C SER A 8 -0.61 -7.98 4.70
N PHE A 9 -1.36 -6.91 4.98
CA PHE A 9 -1.61 -6.44 6.34
C PHE A 9 -2.32 -7.58 7.10
N ARG A 10 -1.52 -8.47 7.68
CA ARG A 10 -1.95 -9.40 8.72
C ARG A 10 -2.40 -8.53 9.89
N LEU A 11 -3.71 -8.48 10.14
CA LEU A 11 -4.22 -8.05 11.44
C LEU A 11 -3.50 -8.92 12.48
N THR A 12 -2.63 -8.31 13.28
CA THR A 12 -1.88 -9.02 14.31
C THR A 12 -2.87 -9.60 15.33
N PRO A 13 -2.55 -10.75 15.95
CA PRO A 13 -3.33 -11.27 17.06
C PRO A 13 -3.40 -10.21 18.17
N ILE A 14 -4.58 -10.02 18.75
CA ILE A 14 -4.84 -9.08 19.86
C ILE A 14 -3.83 -9.38 20.97
N SER A 15 -2.82 -8.51 21.11
CA SER A 15 -1.81 -8.66 22.15
C SER A 15 -2.43 -8.30 23.50
N LYS A 16 -2.09 -9.06 24.54
CA LYS A 16 -2.51 -8.73 25.91
C LYS A 16 -1.78 -7.47 26.36
N ILE A 17 -2.54 -6.37 26.51
CA ILE A 17 -2.03 -5.09 27.00
C ILE A 17 -1.68 -5.24 28.49
N SER A 18 -0.57 -4.65 28.93
CA SER A 18 -0.16 -4.70 30.35
C SER A 18 -1.11 -3.86 31.22
N LYS A 19 -1.28 -4.24 32.50
CA LYS A 19 -2.12 -3.48 33.45
C LYS A 19 -1.70 -2.00 33.55
N TRP A 20 -0.39 -1.72 33.49
CA TRP A 20 0.13 -0.36 33.55
C TRP A 20 -0.22 0.48 32.33
N ALA A 21 -0.23 -0.11 31.13
CA ALA A 21 -0.65 0.61 29.94
C ALA A 21 -2.15 0.96 29.96
N LEU A 22 -2.98 0.14 30.63
CA LEU A 22 -4.41 0.45 30.83
C LEU A 22 -4.64 1.58 31.85
N HIS A 23 -3.71 1.78 32.79
CA HIS A 23 -3.79 2.82 33.83
C HIS A 23 -2.97 4.07 33.51
N ALA A 24 -2.35 4.15 32.33
CA ALA A 24 -1.55 5.29 31.94
C ALA A 24 -2.45 6.47 31.57
N PHE A 25 -2.24 7.62 32.21
CA PHE A 25 -2.91 8.87 31.86
C PHE A 25 -2.00 9.74 30.98
N PRO A 26 -2.54 10.35 29.91
CA PRO A 26 -1.76 11.27 29.08
C PRO A 26 -1.39 12.52 29.89
N SER A 27 -0.19 13.07 29.63
CA SER A 27 0.19 14.37 30.16
C SER A 27 -0.59 15.49 29.47
N GLU A 28 -0.71 16.64 30.13
CA GLU A 28 -1.41 17.83 29.59
C GLU A 28 -0.93 18.20 28.18
N ARG A 29 0.40 18.22 27.97
CA ARG A 29 1.01 18.43 26.65
C ARG A 29 0.57 17.41 25.60
N VAL A 30 0.43 16.14 25.97
CA VAL A 30 -0.04 15.09 25.05
C VAL A 30 -1.51 15.31 24.70
N CYS A 31 -2.32 15.74 25.66
CA CYS A 31 -3.72 16.11 25.42
C CYS A 31 -3.82 17.30 24.46
N GLU A 32 -2.98 18.33 24.61
CA GLU A 32 -2.93 19.48 23.70
C GLU A 32 -2.53 19.07 22.28
N LEU A 33 -1.49 18.24 22.15
CA LEU A 33 -0.99 17.77 20.85
C LEU A 33 -1.96 16.80 20.16
N ALA A 34 -2.78 16.09 20.93
CA ALA A 34 -3.80 15.20 20.41
C ALA A 34 -5.02 15.96 19.84
N GLN A 35 -5.15 17.26 20.14
CA GLN A 35 -6.21 18.07 19.53
C GLN A 35 -5.98 18.17 18.02
N PRO A 36 -7.02 17.95 17.19
CA PRO A 36 -6.89 18.13 15.76
C PRO A 36 -6.55 19.59 15.43
N ARG A 37 -5.77 19.79 14.37
CA ARG A 37 -5.50 21.15 13.88
C ARG A 37 -6.81 21.80 13.43
N PRO A 38 -7.02 23.10 13.74
CA PRO A 38 -8.18 23.81 13.25
C PRO A 38 -8.17 23.84 11.72
N TYR A 39 -9.36 23.74 11.13
CA TYR A 39 -9.51 23.84 9.68
C TYR A 39 -9.02 25.21 9.17
N ALA A 40 -8.49 25.23 7.95
CA ALA A 40 -8.08 26.48 7.30
C ALA A 40 -9.28 27.43 7.14
N ARG A 41 -9.03 28.74 7.18
CA ARG A 41 -10.08 29.75 6.99
C ARG A 41 -10.74 29.55 5.61
N GLY A 42 -12.05 29.29 5.60
CA GLY A 42 -12.80 29.01 4.37
C GLY A 42 -12.87 27.53 3.96
N TRP A 43 -12.32 26.61 4.77
CA TRP A 43 -12.54 25.18 4.56
C TRP A 43 -14.03 24.86 4.72
N GLN A 44 -14.59 24.23 3.69
CA GLN A 44 -15.92 23.66 3.68
C GLN A 44 -15.75 22.15 3.41
N PRO A 45 -16.46 21.26 4.11
CA PRO A 45 -16.49 19.85 3.72
C PRO A 45 -17.05 19.76 2.28
N GLU A 46 -16.42 18.96 1.42
CA GLU A 46 -16.87 18.75 0.03
C GLU A 46 -18.32 18.26 -0.06
N LEU A 47 -18.82 17.65 1.02
CA LEU A 47 -20.15 17.12 1.13
C LEU A 47 -20.85 17.78 2.34
N PRO A 48 -22.01 18.42 2.15
CA PRO A 48 -22.86 18.72 3.29
C PRO A 48 -23.15 17.40 4.04
N LEU A 49 -23.29 17.51 5.36
CA LEU A 49 -23.71 16.46 6.30
C LEU A 49 -24.68 15.43 5.68
N PRO A 50 -24.65 14.15 6.12
CA PRO A 50 -25.25 13.02 5.40
C PRO A 50 -26.60 13.36 4.78
N ILE A 51 -26.70 13.12 3.47
CA ILE A 51 -27.91 13.31 2.67
C ILE A 51 -29.09 12.75 3.49
N PRO A 52 -30.14 13.54 3.77
CA PRO A 52 -31.25 13.08 4.59
C PRO A 52 -31.86 11.85 3.92
N VAL A 53 -31.66 10.70 4.55
CA VAL A 53 -32.23 9.43 4.10
C VAL A 53 -33.72 9.41 4.42
N SER A 54 -34.53 8.87 3.50
CA SER A 54 -35.97 8.78 3.71
C SER A 54 -36.28 7.92 4.95
N ARG A 55 -37.40 8.19 5.63
CA ARG A 55 -37.86 7.34 6.75
C ARG A 55 -37.99 5.87 6.34
N ALA A 56 -38.46 5.60 5.12
CA ALA A 56 -38.57 4.25 4.58
C ALA A 56 -37.22 3.53 4.50
N SER A 57 -36.14 4.24 4.17
CA SER A 57 -34.78 3.70 4.16
C SER A 57 -34.27 3.39 5.56
N LEU A 58 -34.61 4.22 6.56
CA LEU A 58 -34.22 4.01 7.97
C LEU A 58 -34.96 2.82 8.61
N THR A 59 -36.19 2.55 8.19
CA THR A 59 -37.03 1.46 8.73
C THR A 59 -37.08 0.21 7.86
N ALA A 60 -36.29 0.15 6.78
CA ALA A 60 -36.31 -0.99 5.87
C ALA A 60 -35.79 -2.26 6.56
N VAL A 61 -36.63 -3.30 6.60
CA VAL A 61 -36.26 -4.62 7.12
C VAL A 61 -35.82 -5.51 5.96
N ALA A 62 -34.69 -6.20 6.12
CA ALA A 62 -34.18 -7.11 5.11
C ALA A 62 -35.16 -8.29 4.88
N SER A 63 -35.38 -8.64 3.61
CA SER A 63 -36.19 -9.83 3.26
C SER A 63 -35.54 -11.14 3.76
N PRO A 64 -36.33 -12.20 3.97
CA PRO A 64 -35.77 -13.52 4.35
C PRO A 64 -34.72 -14.04 3.36
N ARG A 65 -34.90 -13.76 2.06
CA ARG A 65 -33.94 -14.13 1.00
C ARG A 65 -32.60 -13.40 1.17
N THR A 66 -32.62 -12.09 1.40
CA THR A 66 -31.39 -11.31 1.66
C THR A 66 -30.67 -11.80 2.91
N CYS A 67 -31.39 -12.12 3.99
CA CYS A 67 -30.80 -12.70 5.18
C CYS A 67 -30.15 -14.07 4.91
N LYS A 68 -30.77 -14.92 4.08
CA LYS A 68 -30.21 -16.22 3.67
C LYS A 68 -28.93 -16.07 2.84
N LEU A 69 -28.92 -15.13 1.89
CA LEU A 69 -27.75 -14.88 1.04
C LEU A 69 -26.59 -14.20 1.78
N ALA A 70 -26.89 -13.41 2.81
CA ALA A 70 -25.89 -12.81 3.67
C ALA A 70 -25.16 -13.84 4.54
N GLN A 71 -25.65 -15.09 4.65
CA GLN A 71 -24.95 -16.13 5.38
C GLN A 71 -23.60 -16.47 4.70
N PRO A 72 -22.49 -16.48 5.44
CA PRO A 72 -21.19 -16.82 4.87
C PRO A 72 -21.20 -18.26 4.35
N LYS A 73 -20.59 -18.47 3.18
CA LYS A 73 -20.45 -19.82 2.62
C LYS A 73 -19.57 -20.66 3.54
N LYS A 74 -20.15 -21.69 4.18
CA LYS A 74 -19.41 -22.68 4.96
C LYS A 74 -18.42 -23.40 4.03
N ARG A 75 -17.14 -23.09 4.20
CA ARG A 75 -16.05 -23.85 3.59
C ARG A 75 -15.79 -25.04 4.52
N TYR A 76 -16.11 -26.25 4.08
CA TYR A 76 -15.55 -27.43 4.73
C TYR A 76 -14.03 -27.38 4.57
N SER A 77 -13.29 -27.77 5.61
CA SER A 77 -11.84 -27.94 5.53
C SER A 77 -11.55 -28.83 4.32
N LYS A 78 -10.86 -28.27 3.32
CA LYS A 78 -10.31 -29.10 2.25
C LYS A 78 -9.44 -30.16 2.94
N PRO A 79 -9.55 -31.45 2.56
CA PRO A 79 -8.50 -32.39 2.91
C PRO A 79 -7.16 -31.78 2.49
N GLU A 80 -6.17 -31.89 3.36
CA GLU A 80 -4.78 -31.52 3.07
C GLU A 80 -4.41 -31.97 1.65
N PRO A 81 -3.75 -31.13 0.84
CA PRO A 81 -3.28 -31.55 -0.46
C PRO A 81 -2.15 -32.55 -0.23
N SER A 82 -2.50 -33.83 -0.08
CA SER A 82 -1.57 -34.91 -0.35
C SER A 82 -1.18 -34.75 -1.81
N HIS A 83 -0.01 -34.14 -2.03
CA HIS A 83 0.77 -34.35 -3.24
C HIS A 83 0.73 -35.85 -3.52
N LEU A 84 0.31 -36.26 -4.73
CA LEU A 84 -0.16 -37.60 -5.11
C LEU A 84 -1.69 -37.78 -5.12
N SER A 85 -2.46 -36.78 -5.54
CA SER A 85 -3.68 -37.12 -6.28
C SER A 85 -3.24 -37.75 -7.61
N GLU A 86 -3.15 -39.08 -7.64
CA GLU A 86 -3.10 -39.82 -8.90
C GLU A 86 -4.18 -39.26 -9.84
N PRO A 87 -3.92 -39.17 -11.16
CA PRO A 87 -4.95 -38.81 -12.11
C PRO A 87 -6.07 -39.84 -11.95
N ARG A 88 -7.17 -39.42 -11.31
CA ARG A 88 -8.36 -40.26 -11.14
C ARG A 88 -8.69 -40.79 -12.53
N PRO A 89 -8.66 -42.11 -12.78
CA PRO A 89 -8.94 -42.62 -14.09
C PRO A 89 -10.37 -42.18 -14.43
N MET A 90 -10.52 -41.57 -15.60
CA MET A 90 -11.78 -41.00 -16.09
C MET A 90 -12.73 -42.16 -16.46
N THR A 91 -13.14 -42.97 -15.50
CA THR A 91 -13.91 -44.21 -15.70
C THR A 91 -15.42 -43.97 -15.93
N HIS A 92 -15.86 -42.72 -16.06
CA HIS A 92 -17.28 -42.36 -16.16
C HIS A 92 -17.69 -41.70 -17.48
N LEU A 93 -16.85 -41.76 -18.53
CA LEU A 93 -17.29 -41.31 -19.85
C LEU A 93 -17.93 -42.48 -20.59
N THR A 94 -19.26 -42.53 -20.58
CA THR A 94 -20.01 -43.42 -21.46
C THR A 94 -19.81 -43.01 -22.92
N SER A 95 -20.08 -43.90 -23.88
CA SER A 95 -20.01 -43.58 -25.32
C SER A 95 -20.82 -42.31 -25.68
N ALA A 96 -21.97 -42.12 -25.02
CA ALA A 96 -22.77 -40.90 -25.14
C ALA A 96 -22.04 -39.63 -24.68
N HIS A 97 -21.24 -39.70 -23.61
CA HIS A 97 -20.42 -38.57 -23.17
C HIS A 97 -19.32 -38.22 -24.16
N LEU A 98 -18.69 -39.22 -24.78
CA LEU A 98 -17.66 -39.00 -25.81
C LEU A 98 -18.26 -38.38 -27.07
N SER A 99 -19.46 -38.81 -27.47
CA SER A 99 -20.22 -38.20 -28.56
C SER A 99 -20.64 -36.76 -28.26
N HIS A 100 -21.11 -36.48 -27.05
CA HIS A 100 -21.44 -35.11 -26.67
C HIS A 100 -20.19 -34.22 -26.57
N LEU A 101 -19.07 -34.76 -26.08
CA LEU A 101 -17.79 -34.06 -26.05
C LEU A 101 -17.28 -33.74 -27.46
N SER A 102 -17.38 -34.67 -28.41
CA SER A 102 -16.98 -34.42 -29.79
C SER A 102 -17.85 -33.33 -30.43
N MET A 103 -19.17 -33.33 -30.16
CA MET A 103 -20.07 -32.27 -30.60
C MET A 103 -19.72 -30.90 -30.02
N LEU A 104 -19.37 -30.84 -28.73
CA LEU A 104 -18.94 -29.59 -28.08
C LEU A 104 -17.56 -29.10 -28.54
N ALA A 105 -16.70 -30.01 -28.99
CA ALA A 105 -15.37 -29.69 -29.50
C ALA A 105 -15.43 -29.08 -30.92
N ILE A 106 -16.55 -29.22 -31.63
CA ILE A 106 -16.75 -28.56 -32.92
C ILE A 106 -16.85 -27.04 -32.66
N PRO A 107 -15.94 -26.23 -33.22
CA PRO A 107 -16.03 -24.78 -33.07
C PRO A 107 -17.33 -24.29 -33.70
N LYS A 108 -18.00 -23.35 -33.03
CA LYS A 108 -19.19 -22.70 -33.58
C LYS A 108 -18.82 -22.01 -34.89
N GLY A 109 -19.71 -22.10 -35.89
CA GLY A 109 -19.54 -21.39 -37.15
C GLY A 109 -19.44 -19.88 -36.95
N GLU A 110 -18.68 -19.22 -37.82
CA GLU A 110 -18.62 -17.76 -37.83
C GLU A 110 -20.02 -17.19 -38.08
N HIS A 111 -20.41 -16.17 -37.30
CA HIS A 111 -21.70 -15.51 -37.46
C HIS A 111 -21.79 -14.89 -38.87
N PRO A 112 -22.95 -14.87 -39.55
CA PRO A 112 -23.07 -14.32 -40.91
C PRO A 112 -22.62 -12.85 -41.04
N LEU A 113 -22.67 -12.09 -39.95
CA LEU A 113 -22.19 -10.70 -39.86
C LEU A 113 -20.78 -10.57 -39.26
N TYR A 114 -20.06 -11.67 -39.05
CA TYR A 114 -18.72 -11.64 -38.49
C TYR A 114 -17.75 -11.07 -39.52
N GLN A 115 -17.20 -9.89 -39.21
CA GLN A 115 -16.14 -9.26 -39.98
C GLN A 115 -14.81 -9.49 -39.24
N ARG A 116 -13.90 -10.26 -39.83
CA ARG A 116 -12.54 -10.45 -39.32
C ARG A 116 -11.79 -9.11 -39.25
N GLN A 117 -10.76 -9.08 -38.39
CA GLN A 117 -9.90 -7.96 -38.01
C GLN A 117 -10.29 -6.60 -38.62
N ARG A 118 -10.95 -5.77 -37.83
CA ARG A 118 -11.16 -4.35 -38.16
C ARG A 118 -9.80 -3.75 -38.54
N SER A 119 -9.73 -3.07 -39.68
CA SER A 119 -8.59 -2.21 -40.01
C SER A 119 -8.30 -1.30 -38.82
N ALA A 120 -7.02 -0.98 -38.60
CA ALA A 120 -6.55 -0.22 -37.44
C ALA A 120 -7.55 0.90 -37.13
N ARG A 121 -8.07 0.92 -35.89
CA ARG A 121 -9.20 1.77 -35.46
C ARG A 121 -8.99 3.25 -35.86
N TRP A 122 -7.74 3.65 -36.09
CA TRP A 122 -7.33 4.93 -36.62
C TRP A 122 -6.20 4.74 -37.66
N PRO A 123 -6.47 4.92 -38.96
CA PRO A 123 -5.40 4.90 -39.96
C PRO A 123 -4.48 6.11 -39.76
N VAL A 124 -3.16 5.87 -39.66
CA VAL A 124 -2.17 6.94 -39.58
C VAL A 124 -1.97 7.52 -40.98
N SER A 125 -2.10 8.84 -41.12
CA SER A 125 -1.95 9.51 -42.42
C SER A 125 -0.54 9.30 -43.00
N ALA A 126 -0.41 9.37 -44.33
CA ALA A 126 0.90 9.30 -44.98
C ALA A 126 1.84 10.43 -44.51
N ALA A 127 1.28 11.63 -44.29
CA ALA A 127 2.02 12.77 -43.76
C ALA A 127 2.62 12.48 -42.37
N ALA A 128 1.85 11.87 -41.47
CA ALA A 128 2.35 11.54 -40.13
C ALA A 128 3.41 10.43 -40.16
N ARG A 129 3.30 9.45 -41.08
CA ARG A 129 4.31 8.38 -41.24
C ARG A 129 5.64 8.89 -41.81
N ASN A 130 5.57 9.92 -42.66
CA ASN A 130 6.74 10.49 -43.33
C ASN A 130 7.21 11.81 -42.69
N TYR A 131 6.71 12.14 -41.49
CA TYR A 131 7.07 13.37 -40.82
C TYR A 131 8.49 13.31 -40.26
N PHE A 132 9.29 14.34 -40.55
CA PHE A 132 10.60 14.53 -39.95
C PHE A 132 10.52 15.58 -38.83
N PRO A 133 10.93 15.25 -37.59
CA PRO A 133 10.86 16.18 -36.48
C PRO A 133 11.83 17.35 -36.68
N SER A 134 11.41 18.55 -36.29
CA SER A 134 12.30 19.71 -36.25
C SER A 134 13.38 19.54 -35.17
N GLN A 135 14.48 20.29 -35.30
CA GLN A 135 15.56 20.29 -34.32
C GLN A 135 15.05 20.58 -32.89
N ARG A 136 14.14 21.54 -32.73
CA ARG A 136 13.48 21.86 -31.46
C ARG A 136 12.76 20.66 -30.85
N VAL A 137 12.04 19.88 -31.66
CA VAL A 137 11.32 18.68 -31.21
C VAL A 137 12.30 17.61 -30.75
N LEU A 138 13.42 17.44 -31.46
CA LEU A 138 14.49 16.52 -31.04
C LEU A 138 15.10 16.94 -29.70
N GLU A 139 15.43 18.21 -29.52
CA GLU A 139 15.94 18.75 -28.25
C GLU A 139 14.96 18.53 -27.08
N LEU A 140 13.66 18.76 -27.31
CA LEU A 140 12.63 18.55 -26.30
C LEU A 140 12.34 17.08 -26.01
N SER A 141 12.62 16.18 -26.97
CA SER A 141 12.47 14.73 -26.78
C SER A 141 13.52 14.16 -25.82
N CYS A 142 14.66 14.84 -25.67
CA CYS A 142 15.70 14.44 -24.73
C CYS A 142 15.21 14.66 -23.28
N PRO A 143 15.25 13.64 -22.41
CA PRO A 143 14.86 13.79 -21.03
C PRO A 143 15.80 14.75 -20.31
N ARG A 144 15.24 15.65 -19.49
CA ARG A 144 16.03 16.55 -18.66
C ARG A 144 16.75 15.76 -17.56
N ILE A 145 18.07 15.61 -17.68
CA ILE A 145 18.90 14.97 -16.65
C ILE A 145 18.81 15.83 -15.38
N ARG A 146 18.30 15.24 -14.29
CA ARG A 146 18.30 15.87 -12.97
C ARG A 146 19.55 15.36 -12.25
N LYS A 147 20.34 16.27 -11.68
CA LYS A 147 21.40 15.89 -10.73
C LYS A 147 20.73 15.35 -9.47
N ASP A 148 21.28 14.29 -8.90
CA ASP A 148 20.78 13.76 -7.64
C ASP A 148 20.98 14.81 -6.52
N VAL A 149 20.09 14.82 -5.54
CA VAL A 149 20.10 15.80 -4.44
C VAL A 149 21.43 15.78 -3.67
N TYR A 150 22.17 14.67 -3.75
CA TYR A 150 23.44 14.43 -3.06
C TYR A 150 24.63 14.31 -4.01
N ASP A 151 24.48 14.72 -5.27
CA ASP A 151 25.56 14.63 -6.25
C ASP A 151 26.68 15.62 -5.85
N GLY A 152 27.81 15.09 -5.36
CA GLY A 152 28.89 15.87 -4.75
C GLY A 152 28.76 16.14 -3.24
N TYR A 153 27.80 15.55 -2.53
CA TYR A 153 27.65 15.67 -1.08
C TYR A 153 28.59 14.72 -0.34
N ASN A 154 29.52 15.26 0.46
CA ASN A 154 30.34 14.46 1.37
C ASN A 154 29.71 14.46 2.78
N PRO A 155 29.19 13.31 3.26
CA PRO A 155 28.49 13.24 4.55
C PRO A 155 29.38 13.47 5.77
N PHE A 156 30.71 13.49 5.60
CA PHE A 156 31.67 13.70 6.68
C PHE A 156 32.14 15.16 6.80
N VAL A 157 31.68 16.05 5.90
CA VAL A 157 32.01 17.46 5.99
C VAL A 157 31.09 18.13 7.02
N VAL A 158 31.68 18.53 8.14
CA VAL A 158 30.99 19.35 9.15
C VAL A 158 31.07 20.81 8.72
N SER A 159 29.93 21.51 8.74
CA SER A 159 29.90 22.95 8.42
C SER A 159 30.71 23.76 9.43
N HIS A 160 31.34 24.85 8.99
CA HIS A 160 32.10 25.74 9.89
C HIS A 160 31.24 26.27 11.04
N ALA A 161 29.98 26.63 10.76
CA ALA A 161 29.03 27.06 11.79
C ALA A 161 28.80 26.01 12.89
N ALA A 162 28.73 24.73 12.51
CA ALA A 162 28.58 23.64 13.48
C ALA A 162 29.85 23.41 14.31
N LEU A 163 31.04 23.63 13.74
CA LEU A 163 32.31 23.57 14.48
C LEU A 163 32.49 24.72 15.48
N CYS A 164 31.95 25.88 15.16
CA CYS A 164 32.00 27.08 16.01
C CYS A 164 30.77 27.25 16.92
N ALA A 165 29.85 26.28 16.93
CA ALA A 165 28.62 26.39 17.72
C ALA A 165 28.90 26.12 19.21
N ASP A 166 28.56 27.10 20.06
CA ASP A 166 28.64 26.93 21.50
C ASP A 166 27.48 26.06 22.03
N PRO A 167 27.75 25.10 22.91
CA PRO A 167 26.71 24.24 23.47
C PRO A 167 25.80 25.02 24.43
N SER A 168 24.51 24.65 24.46
CA SER A 168 23.56 25.25 25.41
C SER A 168 23.93 24.93 26.87
N PRO A 169 23.52 25.77 27.85
CA PRO A 169 23.76 25.51 29.28
C PRO A 169 23.25 24.14 29.74
N ARG A 170 22.10 23.69 29.20
CA ARG A 170 21.54 22.36 29.49
C ARG A 170 22.42 21.23 28.97
N THR A 171 22.99 21.39 27.77
CA THR A 171 23.90 20.42 27.16
C THR A 171 25.17 20.29 27.99
N LEU A 172 25.73 21.41 28.45
CA LEU A 172 26.88 21.43 29.35
C LEU A 172 26.58 20.68 30.66
N GLN A 173 25.43 20.94 31.29
CA GLN A 173 25.02 20.21 32.51
C GLN A 173 24.92 18.69 32.28
N LEU A 174 24.36 18.28 31.13
CA LEU A 174 24.21 16.86 30.81
C LEU A 174 25.52 16.18 30.43
N SER A 175 26.50 16.92 29.91
CA SER A 175 27.84 16.38 29.62
C SER A 175 28.64 16.06 30.87
N VAL A 176 28.26 16.60 32.04
CA VAL A 176 28.89 16.25 33.31
C VAL A 176 28.54 14.80 33.65
N PRO A 177 29.54 13.94 33.91
CA PRO A 177 29.28 12.56 34.29
C PRO A 177 28.47 12.49 35.59
N LEU A 178 27.54 11.54 35.65
CA LEU A 178 26.75 11.33 36.86
C LEU A 178 27.69 11.01 38.04
N PRO A 179 27.45 11.59 39.24
CA PRO A 179 28.34 11.40 40.40
C PRO A 179 28.60 9.93 40.73
N ARG A 180 27.59 9.07 40.60
CA ARG A 180 27.70 7.61 40.79
C ARG A 180 28.59 6.87 39.79
N LYS A 181 28.96 7.50 38.67
CA LYS A 181 29.83 6.96 37.63
C LYS A 181 31.23 7.57 37.67
N CYS A 182 31.47 8.54 38.54
CA CYS A 182 32.79 9.08 38.78
C CYS A 182 33.53 8.12 39.74
N THR A 183 34.52 7.39 39.25
CA THR A 183 35.46 6.70 40.12
C THR A 183 36.48 7.74 40.63
N PRO A 184 36.80 7.77 41.93
CA PRO A 184 37.84 8.65 42.43
C PRO A 184 39.17 8.23 41.79
N LYS A 185 39.80 9.16 41.05
CA LYS A 185 41.20 8.99 40.66
C LYS A 185 42.03 9.11 41.93
N ALA A 186 42.66 8.03 42.36
CA ALA A 186 43.73 8.10 43.36
C ALA A 186 44.85 8.96 42.76
N SER A 187 45.06 10.16 43.31
CA SER A 187 46.23 10.99 42.99
C SER A 187 47.43 10.43 43.76
N PRO A 188 48.52 9.99 43.10
CA PRO A 188 49.66 9.38 43.78
C PRO A 188 50.65 10.39 44.39
N TYR A 189 50.35 11.69 44.44
CA TYR A 189 51.28 12.70 44.94
C TYR A 189 50.64 13.58 46.01
N HIS A 190 50.62 13.07 47.24
CA HIS A 190 50.61 13.85 48.47
C HIS A 190 51.35 13.05 49.56
N MET A 191 52.67 13.29 49.65
CA MET A 191 53.51 13.09 50.83
C MET A 191 54.44 14.30 50.90
#